data_AF-G7GEX0-F1
#
_entry.id   AF-G7GEX0-F1
#
_cell.length_a   1.000
_cell.length_b   1.000
_cell.length_c   1.000
_cell.angle_alpha   90.00
_cell.angle_beta   90.00
_cell.angle_gamma   90.00
#
_symmetry.space_group_name_H-M   'P 1'
#
loop_
_entity.id
_entity.type
_entity.pdbx_description
1 polymer ?
#
loop_
_entity_poly.entity_id
_entity_poly.type
_entity_poly.pdbx_seq_one_letter_code
_entity_poly.pdbx_strand_id
1 'polypeptide(L)'
;MNELSSGEKQLLIILGQALLQEQKQTIYIADEPELSLHLKWQTSLTNAITTLNPKAQIIFATHSPDIVAAQQNKVIRMENIL
;
A
#
# COMPACT_ATOMS: atom_id res chain seq x y z
N MET A 1 -16.40 11.80 -9.82
CA MET A 1 -14.93 11.68 -9.70
C MET A 1 -14.19 13.02 -9.76
N ASN A 2 -14.79 14.12 -10.24
CA ASN A 2 -14.05 15.40 -10.37
C ASN A 2 -13.79 16.13 -9.05
N GLU A 3 -14.53 15.78 -7.99
CA GLU A 3 -14.38 16.36 -6.64
C GLU A 3 -13.22 15.75 -5.82
N LEU A 4 -12.66 14.61 -6.24
CA LEU A 4 -11.60 13.94 -5.49
C LEU A 4 -10.22 14.37 -6.01
N SER A 5 -9.31 14.64 -5.09
CA SER A 5 -7.88 14.77 -5.39
C SER A 5 -7.33 13.49 -6.00
N SER A 6 -6.18 13.58 -6.68
CA SER A 6 -5.49 12.40 -7.22
C SER A 6 -5.20 11.37 -6.13
N GLY A 7 -4.73 11.82 -4.96
CA GLY A 7 -4.47 10.96 -3.81
C GLY A 7 -5.71 10.25 -3.28
N GLU A 8 -6.84 10.94 -3.18
CA GLU A 8 -8.10 10.31 -2.72
C GLU A 8 -8.62 9.27 -3.71
N LYS A 9 -8.49 9.54 -5.02
CA LYS A 9 -8.82 8.56 -6.07
C LYS A 9 -7.93 7.33 -5.95
N GLN A 10 -6.63 7.53 -5.80
CA GLN A 10 -5.65 6.46 -5.62
C GLN A 10 -5.99 5.61 -4.39
N LEU A 11 -6.29 6.25 -3.26
CA LEU A 11 -6.67 5.57 -2.03
C LEU A 11 -7.96 4.75 -2.22
N LEU A 12 -8.97 5.30 -2.89
CA LEU A 12 -10.21 4.58 -3.18
C LEU A 12 -9.97 3.37 -4.07
N ILE A 13 -9.09 3.48 -5.08
CA ILE A 13 -8.72 2.36 -5.96
C ILE A 13 -8.02 1.27 -5.16
N ILE A 14 -7.00 1.62 -4.37
CA ILE A 14 -6.22 0.66 -3.58
C ILE A 14 -7.11 -0.09 -2.58
N LEU A 15 -7.91 0.65 -1.79
CA LEU A 15 -8.79 0.06 -0.79
C LEU A 15 -9.95 -0.72 -1.43
N GLY A 16 -10.49 -0.23 -2.55
CA GLY A 16 -11.50 -0.94 -3.32
C GLY A 16 -10.99 -2.28 -3.85
N GLN A 17 -9.77 -2.29 -4.41
CA GLN A 17 -9.12 -3.53 -4.86
C GLN A 17 -8.93 -4.52 -3.69
N ALA A 18 -8.41 -4.05 -2.55
CA ALA A 18 -8.22 -4.90 -1.37
C ALA A 18 -9.55 -5.47 -0.85
N LEU A 19 -10.62 -4.66 -0.83
CA LEU A 19 -11.96 -5.10 -0.45
C LEU A 19 -12.52 -6.16 -1.39
N LEU A 20 -12.37 -5.97 -2.70
CA LEU A 20 -12.86 -6.88 -3.74
C LEU A 20 -12.12 -8.23 -3.80
N GLN A 21 -11.04 -8.39 -3.04
CA GLN A 21 -10.39 -9.69 -2.87
C GLN A 21 -11.22 -10.65 -2.00
N GLU A 22 -12.25 -10.17 -1.30
CA GLU A 22 -13.17 -10.99 -0.50
C GLU A 22 -12.46 -11.91 0.49
N GLN A 23 -11.38 -11.42 1.12
CA GLN A 23 -10.56 -12.18 2.07
C GLN A 23 -9.97 -13.50 1.51
N LYS A 24 -9.80 -13.59 0.18
CA LYS A 24 -9.12 -14.69 -0.49
C LYS A 24 -7.60 -14.49 -0.42
N GLN A 25 -6.86 -15.60 -0.41
CA GLN A 25 -5.40 -15.56 -0.54
C GLN A 25 -5.04 -14.83 -1.85
N THR A 26 -4.41 -13.67 -1.70
CA THR A 26 -4.10 -12.78 -2.83
C THR A 26 -2.70 -12.21 -2.63
N ILE A 27 -1.94 -12.09 -3.72
CA ILE A 27 -0.71 -11.30 -3.72
C ILE A 27 -1.07 -9.90 -4.23
N TYR A 28 -0.95 -8.90 -3.36
CA TYR A 28 -1.15 -7.49 -3.69
C TYR A 28 0.20 -6.87 -4.03
N ILE A 29 0.40 -6.49 -5.28
CA ILE A 29 1.65 -5.86 -5.76
C ILE A 29 1.35 -4.45 -6.22
N ALA A 30 2.13 -3.48 -5.75
CA ALA A 30 2.06 -2.10 -6.24
C ALA A 30 3.44 -1.45 -6.30
N ASP A 31 3.60 -0.60 -7.30
CA ASP A 31 4.74 0.29 -7.47
C ASP A 31 4.33 1.71 -7.08
N GLU A 32 5.18 2.39 -6.33
CA GLU A 32 4.94 3.71 -5.71
C GLU A 32 3.50 3.90 -5.15
N PRO A 33 3.02 3.01 -4.26
CA PRO A 33 1.67 3.10 -3.71
C PRO A 33 1.41 4.40 -2.92
N GLU A 34 2.48 5.09 -2.48
CA GLU A 34 2.44 6.40 -1.83
C GLU A 34 2.16 7.58 -2.77
N LEU A 35 2.24 7.39 -4.09
CA LEU A 35 2.24 8.50 -5.03
C LEU A 35 0.96 9.33 -4.89
N SER A 36 1.13 10.64 -4.72
CA SER A 36 0.03 11.60 -4.45
C SER A 36 -0.69 11.44 -3.11
N LEU A 37 -0.28 10.54 -2.21
CA LEU A 37 -0.88 10.36 -0.89
C LEU A 37 -0.25 11.29 0.16
N HIS A 38 -1.09 11.88 1.02
CA HIS A 38 -0.62 12.60 2.20
C HIS A 38 0.10 11.66 3.18
N LEU A 39 1.13 12.15 3.90
CA LEU A 39 1.96 11.35 4.82
C LEU A 39 1.15 10.49 5.80
N LYS A 40 0.08 11.05 6.36
CA LYS A 40 -0.86 10.34 7.25
C LYS A 40 -1.44 9.06 6.63
N TRP A 41 -1.70 9.05 5.33
CA TRP A 41 -2.23 7.88 4.63
C TRP A 41 -1.15 6.87 4.30
N GLN A 42 0.06 7.34 3.97
CA GLN A 42 1.21 6.46 3.72
C GLN A 42 1.51 5.56 4.93
N THR A 43 1.56 6.13 6.14
CA THR A 43 1.82 5.37 7.39
C THR A 43 0.72 4.36 7.73
N SER A 44 -0.50 4.55 7.22
CA SER A 44 -1.66 3.70 7.51
C SER A 44 -1.99 2.71 6.40
N LEU A 45 -1.38 2.85 5.22
CA LEU A 45 -1.78 2.16 3.99
C LEU A 45 -1.72 0.64 4.11
N THR A 46 -0.56 0.13 4.52
CA THR A 46 -0.32 -1.31 4.70
C THR A 46 -1.29 -1.93 5.71
N ASN A 47 -1.57 -1.22 6.80
CA ASN A 47 -2.52 -1.67 7.82
C ASN A 47 -3.95 -1.67 7.29
N ALA A 48 -4.35 -0.66 6.52
CA ALA A 48 -5.67 -0.60 5.92
C ALA A 48 -5.93 -1.77 4.94
N ILE A 49 -4.97 -2.07 4.06
CA ILE A 49 -5.06 -3.21 3.13
C ILE A 49 -5.13 -4.52 3.90
N THR A 50 -4.26 -4.72 4.89
CA THR A 50 -4.25 -5.95 5.71
C THR A 50 -5.54 -6.10 6.53
N THR A 51 -6.16 -5.00 6.95
CA THR A 51 -7.45 -5.03 7.67
C THR A 51 -8.59 -5.46 6.76
N LEU A 52 -8.60 -4.99 5.51
CA LEU A 52 -9.59 -5.37 4.50
C LEU A 52 -9.41 -6.83 4.05
N ASN A 53 -8.17 -7.26 3.85
CA ASN A 53 -7.84 -8.65 3.54
C ASN A 53 -6.63 -9.14 4.37
N PRO A 54 -6.89 -9.83 5.51
CA PRO A 54 -5.83 -10.41 6.34
C PRO A 54 -5.02 -11.52 5.65
N LYS A 55 -5.52 -12.06 4.53
CA LYS A 55 -4.84 -13.10 3.73
C LYS A 55 -4.07 -12.52 2.54
N ALA A 56 -4.01 -11.20 2.40
CA ALA A 56 -3.23 -10.56 1.36
C ALA A 56 -1.74 -10.57 1.73
N GLN A 57 -0.90 -11.08 0.83
CA GLN A 57 0.54 -10.84 0.86
C GLN A 57 0.81 -9.54 0.11
N ILE A 58 1.34 -8.52 0.79
CA ILE A 58 1.61 -7.21 0.20
C ILE A 58 3.08 -7.14 -0.22
N ILE A 59 3.33 -6.73 -1.46
CA ILE A 59 4.67 -6.46 -2.01
C ILE A 59 4.66 -5.06 -2.61
N PHE A 60 5.44 -4.16 -2.02
CA PHE A 60 5.56 -2.78 -2.48
C PHE A 60 6.97 -2.46 -2.95
N ALA A 61 7.08 -1.81 -4.10
CA ALA A 61 8.23 -1.00 -4.46
C ALA A 61 7.92 0.45 -4.05
N THR A 62 8.74 1.04 -3.20
CA THR A 62 8.44 2.32 -2.55
C THR A 62 9.71 3.07 -2.21
N HIS A 63 9.65 4.39 -2.33
CA HIS A 63 10.67 5.31 -1.83
C HIS A 63 10.24 5.97 -0.50
N SER A 64 9.00 5.73 -0.06
CA SER A 64 8.45 6.31 1.16
C SER A 64 9.03 5.66 2.43
N PRO A 65 9.79 6.42 3.26
CA PRO A 65 10.19 5.93 4.57
C PRO A 65 8.99 5.71 5.49
N ASP A 66 7.88 6.43 5.30
CA ASP A 66 6.67 6.35 6.11
C ASP A 66 5.92 5.02 5.94
N ILE A 67 5.90 4.46 4.72
CA ILE A 67 5.37 3.10 4.49
C ILE A 67 6.25 2.05 5.16
N VAL A 68 7.57 2.25 5.06
CA VAL A 68 8.58 1.29 5.50
C VAL A 68 8.80 1.31 7.02
N ALA A 69 8.58 2.45 7.68
CA ALA A 69 8.84 2.66 9.11
C ALA A 69 8.18 1.59 10.01
N ALA A 70 6.94 1.19 9.69
CA ALA A 70 6.20 0.19 10.47
C ALA A 70 6.58 -1.26 10.16
N GLN A 71 7.31 -1.54 9.07
CA GLN A 71 7.57 -2.89 8.56
C GLN A 71 9.06 -3.21 8.44
N GLN A 72 9.92 -2.65 9.32
CA GLN A 72 11.40 -2.78 9.24
C GLN A 72 11.91 -4.22 9.04
N ASN A 73 11.27 -5.21 9.65
CA ASN A 73 11.66 -6.63 9.54
C ASN A 73 11.26 -7.28 8.20
N LYS A 74 10.58 -6.55 7.30
CA LYS A 74 10.09 -7.02 5.99
C LYS A 74 10.61 -6.15 4.85
N VAL A 75 11.69 -5.42 5.08
CA VAL A 75 12.30 -4.51 4.10
C VAL A 75 13.43 -5.21 3.40
N ILE A 76 13.40 -5.14 2.07
CA ILE A 76 14.52 -5.54 1.23
C ILE A 76 15.08 -4.28 0.60
N ARG A 77 16.33 -3.96 0.92
CA ARG A 77 17.08 -2.84 0.34
C ARG A 77 17.69 -3.27 -0.97
N MET A 78 17.24 -2.68 -2.07
CA MET A 78 17.71 -3.02 -3.41
C MET A 78 19.21 -2.74 -3.59
N GLU A 79 19.74 -1.73 -2.88
CA GLU A 79 21.16 -1.39 -2.86
C GLU A 79 22.06 -2.51 -2.31
N ASN A 80 21.52 -3.48 -1.57
CA ASN A 80 22.27 -4.60 -1.02
C ASN A 80 22.26 -5.84 -1.94
N ILE A 81 21.52 -5.79 -3.05
CA ILE A 81 21.30 -6.93 -3.96
C ILE A 81 21.98 -6.71 -5.32
N LEU A 82 22.29 -5.46 -5.65
CA LEU A 82 23.02 -5.05 -6.86
C LEU A 82 24.53 -4.99 -6.59
#